data_AF-A0A9E4GKF8-F1
#
_entry.id   AF-A0A9E4GKF8-F1
#
_cell.length_a   1.000
_cell.length_b   1.000
_cell.length_c   1.000
_cell.angle_alpha   90.00
_cell.angle_beta   90.00
_cell.angle_gamma   90.00
#
_symmetry.space_group_name_H-M   'P 1'
#
loop_
_entity.id
_entity.type
_entity.pdbx_description
1 polymer ?
#
loop_
_entity_poly.entity_id
_entity_poly.type
_entity_poly.pdbx_seq_one_letter_code
_entity_poly.pdbx_strand_id
1 'polypeptide(L)'
;MTRSVRDMAGVLDAVAGLMPGDPYAAPSPSRPYREEVTHQPGRLRVGLMLQTPADRTPLHGECKTAVEQTGRLLESLGHSVEAAHPAAYDEPEWLAHFGRVVQAHSSFTAHDLGTAIGRPLEPGDVEPYTWALIEEGRKISAEHYLASANWLQIWTRRMASWWT
;
A
#
# COMPACT_ATOMS: atom_id res chain seq x y z
N MET A 1 13.62 -7.52 -7.21
CA MET A 1 12.63 -8.46 -6.63
C MET A 1 13.29 -9.81 -6.37
N THR A 2 12.93 -10.50 -5.29
CA THR A 2 13.48 -11.84 -4.94
C THR A 2 12.49 -12.95 -5.31
N ARG A 3 12.97 -14.20 -5.35
CA ARG A 3 12.14 -15.40 -5.62
C ARG A 3 11.93 -16.28 -4.39
N SER A 4 12.45 -15.88 -3.24
CA SER A 4 12.35 -16.62 -2.00
C SER A 4 12.20 -15.68 -0.80
N VAL A 5 11.53 -16.15 0.25
CA VAL A 5 11.33 -15.36 1.49
C VAL A 5 12.66 -15.12 2.21
N ARG A 6 13.57 -16.10 2.22
CA ARG A 6 14.91 -15.96 2.84
C ARG A 6 15.74 -14.85 2.17
N ASP A 7 15.67 -14.73 0.84
CA ASP A 7 16.43 -13.71 0.12
C ASP A 7 15.82 -12.32 0.39
N MET A 8 14.48 -12.22 0.54
CA MET A 8 13.85 -10.96 0.94
C MET A 8 14.27 -10.54 2.35
N ALA A 9 14.36 -11.49 3.29
CA ALA A 9 14.84 -11.23 4.64
C ALA A 9 16.27 -10.65 4.64
N GLY A 10 17.16 -11.21 3.82
CA GLY A 10 18.51 -10.67 3.64
C GLY A 10 18.55 -9.28 3.01
N VAL A 11 17.64 -8.99 2.06
CA VAL A 11 17.51 -7.64 1.48
C VAL A 11 17.05 -6.64 2.55
N LEU A 12 16.03 -6.98 3.36
CA LEU A 12 15.56 -6.11 4.44
C LEU A 12 16.65 -5.84 5.48
N ASP A 13 17.44 -6.85 5.85
CA ASP A 13 18.59 -6.66 6.76
C ASP A 13 19.64 -5.69 6.19
N ALA A 14 19.75 -5.57 4.87
CA ALA A 14 20.72 -4.70 4.22
C ALA A 14 20.23 -3.27 4.01
N VAL A 15 18.91 -3.05 3.88
CA VAL A 15 18.34 -1.75 3.48
C VAL A 15 17.40 -1.12 4.51
N ALA A 16 16.99 -1.85 5.55
CA ALA A 16 16.14 -1.31 6.59
C ALA A 16 16.91 -0.37 7.53
N GLY A 17 16.22 0.65 8.03
CA GLY A 17 16.79 1.66 8.92
C GLY A 17 16.39 3.06 8.48
N LEU A 18 16.45 4.00 9.41
CA LEU A 18 16.23 5.42 9.12
C LEU A 18 17.52 6.06 8.64
N MET A 19 17.42 6.87 7.60
CA MET A 19 18.48 7.74 7.11
C MET A 19 18.15 9.21 7.43
N PRO A 20 19.17 10.08 7.58
CA PRO A 20 18.94 11.50 7.78
C PRO A 20 18.05 12.10 6.68
N GLY A 21 16.90 12.66 7.08
CA GLY A 21 15.92 13.26 6.18
C GLY A 21 14.65 12.43 5.95
N ASP A 22 14.63 11.16 6.36
CA ASP A 22 13.44 10.32 6.22
C ASP A 22 12.25 10.87 7.03
N PRO A 23 11.08 11.07 6.42
CA PRO A 23 9.91 11.64 7.11
C PRO A 23 9.10 10.62 7.92
N TYR A 24 9.33 9.31 7.71
CA TYR A 24 8.56 8.23 8.32
C TYR A 24 9.47 7.12 8.85
N ALA A 25 9.08 6.56 10.00
CA ALA A 25 9.81 5.49 10.67
C ALA A 25 8.90 4.28 10.90
N ALA A 26 9.44 3.08 10.67
CA ALA A 26 8.89 1.84 11.18
C ALA A 26 9.55 1.48 12.53
N PRO A 27 8.87 0.74 13.43
CA PRO A 27 9.51 0.17 14.60
C PRO A 27 10.72 -0.69 14.23
N SER A 28 11.83 -0.55 14.97
CA SER A 28 13.01 -1.38 14.75
C SER A 28 12.69 -2.86 15.01
N PRO A 29 13.16 -3.78 14.15
CA PRO A 29 13.00 -5.21 14.40
C PRO A 29 13.81 -5.62 15.64
N SER A 30 13.31 -6.62 16.38
CA SER A 30 14.00 -7.12 17.58
C SER A 30 15.25 -7.95 17.28
N ARG A 31 15.33 -8.52 16.07
CA ARG A 31 16.47 -9.27 15.54
C ARG A 31 16.50 -9.16 14.00
N PRO A 32 17.61 -9.52 13.34
CA PRO A 32 17.68 -9.54 11.87
C PRO A 32 16.56 -10.39 11.25
N TYR A 33 15.97 -9.94 10.15
CA TYR A 33 14.90 -10.63 9.44
C TYR A 33 15.31 -12.03 9.00
N ARG A 34 16.59 -12.24 8.64
CA ARG A 34 17.11 -13.58 8.29
C ARG A 34 17.09 -14.58 9.44
N GLU A 35 17.07 -14.10 10.68
CA GLU A 35 16.91 -14.94 11.88
C GLU A 35 15.43 -15.14 12.22
N GLU A 36 14.60 -14.11 11.99
CA GLU A 36 13.16 -14.17 12.22
C GLU A 36 12.43 -15.10 11.23
N VAL A 37 12.89 -15.19 9.97
CA VAL A 37 12.20 -15.96 8.92
C VAL A 37 12.06 -17.46 9.21
N THR A 38 12.90 -18.02 10.08
CA THR A 38 12.83 -19.42 10.52
C THR A 38 12.17 -19.61 11.88
N HIS A 39 11.78 -18.51 12.54
CA HIS A 39 11.14 -18.55 13.85
C HIS A 39 9.67 -18.97 13.71
N GLN A 40 9.20 -19.86 14.59
CA GLN A 40 7.79 -20.25 14.56
C GLN A 40 6.91 -19.15 15.17
N PRO A 41 5.90 -18.63 14.45
CA PRO A 41 5.05 -17.53 14.95
C PRO A 41 3.97 -18.01 15.94
N GLY A 42 3.89 -19.31 16.21
CA GLY A 42 2.78 -19.92 16.96
C GLY A 42 1.47 -19.88 16.16
N ARG A 43 0.36 -19.94 16.88
CA ARG A 43 -0.98 -19.90 16.28
C ARG A 43 -1.41 -18.45 16.05
N LEU A 44 -1.82 -18.14 14.82
CA LEU A 44 -2.26 -16.81 14.40
C LEU A 44 -3.75 -16.81 14.06
N ARG A 45 -4.37 -15.63 14.11
CA ARG A 45 -5.70 -15.36 13.56
C ARG A 45 -5.54 -14.72 12.18
N VAL A 46 -6.15 -15.30 11.16
CA VAL A 46 -5.99 -14.90 9.76
C VAL A 46 -7.36 -14.62 9.16
N GLY A 47 -7.53 -13.39 8.65
CA GLY A 47 -8.69 -13.03 7.85
C GLY A 47 -8.43 -13.29 6.36
N LEU A 48 -9.35 -13.99 5.70
CA LEU A 48 -9.38 -14.16 4.25
C LEU A 48 -10.40 -13.19 3.64
N MET A 49 -9.91 -12.30 2.78
CA MET A 49 -10.77 -11.47 1.94
C MET A 49 -11.11 -12.24 0.66
N LEU A 50 -12.39 -12.57 0.45
CA LEU A 50 -12.86 -13.43 -0.65
C LEU A 50 -13.69 -12.66 -1.69
N GLN A 51 -13.55 -11.34 -1.67
CA GLN A 51 -14.22 -10.39 -2.55
C GLN A 51 -13.31 -9.18 -2.79
N THR A 52 -13.67 -8.32 -3.75
CA THR A 52 -12.98 -7.04 -3.91
C THR A 52 -13.54 -6.01 -2.93
N PRO A 53 -12.81 -4.92 -2.64
CA PRO A 53 -13.30 -3.89 -1.72
C PRO A 53 -14.69 -3.39 -2.12
N ALA A 54 -15.63 -3.46 -1.18
CA ALA A 54 -17.05 -3.12 -1.35
C ALA A 54 -17.73 -3.77 -2.56
N ASP A 55 -17.27 -4.95 -2.98
CA ASP A 55 -17.78 -5.68 -4.15
C ASP A 55 -17.80 -4.85 -5.46
N ARG A 56 -16.92 -3.83 -5.56
CA ARG A 56 -16.91 -2.88 -6.68
C ARG A 56 -16.68 -3.53 -8.04
N THR A 57 -15.91 -4.62 -8.05
CA THR A 57 -15.61 -5.37 -9.27
C THR A 57 -15.67 -6.87 -9.00
N PRO A 58 -16.08 -7.69 -9.96
CA PRO A 58 -16.05 -9.14 -9.80
C PRO A 58 -14.64 -9.65 -9.48
N LEU A 59 -14.49 -10.46 -8.43
CA LEU A 59 -13.26 -11.18 -8.16
C LEU A 59 -13.12 -12.33 -9.15
N HIS A 60 -11.95 -12.45 -9.78
CA HIS A 60 -11.67 -13.56 -10.69
C HIS A 60 -11.67 -14.90 -9.94
N GLY A 61 -12.32 -15.92 -10.52
CA GLY A 61 -12.51 -17.23 -9.88
C GLY A 61 -11.20 -17.89 -9.45
N GLU A 62 -10.17 -17.87 -10.30
CA GLU A 62 -8.87 -18.45 -9.98
C GLU A 62 -8.17 -17.71 -8.82
N CYS A 63 -8.32 -16.39 -8.72
CA CYS A 63 -7.79 -15.62 -7.59
C CYS A 63 -8.48 -16.03 -6.29
N LYS A 64 -9.81 -16.19 -6.31
CA LYS A 64 -10.57 -16.67 -5.16
C LYS A 64 -10.11 -18.08 -4.74
N THR A 65 -9.99 -19.00 -5.70
CA THR A 65 -9.52 -20.36 -5.44
C THR A 65 -8.12 -20.38 -4.83
N ALA A 66 -7.20 -19.55 -5.30
CA ALA A 66 -5.84 -19.46 -4.75
C ALA A 66 -5.83 -18.96 -3.30
N VAL A 67 -6.65 -17.96 -2.96
CA VAL A 67 -6.79 -17.45 -1.59
C VAL A 67 -7.38 -18.52 -0.68
N GLU A 68 -8.43 -19.23 -1.12
CA GLU A 68 -9.04 -20.31 -0.34
C GLU A 68 -8.09 -21.51 -0.12
N GLN A 69 -7.29 -21.87 -1.13
CA GLN A 69 -6.26 -22.90 -1.00
C GLN A 69 -5.19 -22.50 0.03
N THR A 70 -4.76 -21.23 -0.01
CA THR A 70 -3.83 -20.68 0.97
C THR A 70 -4.43 -20.70 2.38
N GLY A 71 -5.71 -20.35 2.52
CA GLY A 71 -6.47 -20.46 3.75
C GLY A 71 -6.42 -21.86 4.35
N ARG A 72 -6.78 -22.89 3.55
CA ARG A 72 -6.75 -24.30 3.98
C ARG A 72 -5.35 -24.77 4.38
N LEU A 73 -4.31 -24.29 3.69
CA LEU A 73 -2.93 -24.58 4.06
C LEU A 73 -2.58 -23.96 5.42
N LEU A 74 -2.98 -22.71 5.68
CA LEU A 74 -2.75 -22.06 6.97
C LEU A 74 -3.52 -22.76 8.11
N GLU A 75 -4.76 -23.20 7.86
CA GLU A 75 -5.53 -24.01 8.81
C GLU A 75 -4.80 -25.32 9.14
N SER A 76 -4.27 -26.03 8.13
CA SER A 76 -3.56 -27.30 8.34
C SER A 76 -2.23 -27.13 9.09
N LEU A 77 -1.62 -25.94 9.02
CA LEU A 77 -0.46 -25.53 9.81
C LEU A 77 -0.83 -25.08 11.25
N GLY A 78 -2.13 -25.09 11.59
CA GLY A 78 -2.62 -24.83 12.95
C GLY A 78 -3.13 -23.40 13.20
N HIS A 79 -3.19 -22.53 12.19
CA HIS A 79 -3.74 -21.19 12.33
C HIS A 79 -5.27 -21.20 12.45
N SER A 80 -5.84 -20.14 13.02
CA SER A 80 -7.28 -19.87 12.98
C SER A 80 -7.58 -19.01 11.77
N VAL A 81 -8.36 -19.52 10.82
CA VAL A 81 -8.64 -18.83 9.56
C VAL A 81 -10.15 -18.57 9.48
N GLU A 82 -10.52 -17.35 9.12
CA GLU A 82 -11.91 -16.93 8.97
C GLU A 82 -12.07 -16.05 7.73
N ALA A 83 -13.24 -16.10 7.08
CA ALA A 83 -13.58 -15.15 6.03
C ALA A 83 -13.90 -13.79 6.67
N ALA A 84 -12.87 -12.95 6.81
CA ALA A 84 -12.96 -11.65 7.45
C ALA A 84 -11.88 -10.71 6.93
N HIS A 85 -12.17 -9.41 6.97
CA HIS A 85 -11.25 -8.35 6.59
C HIS A 85 -11.62 -7.05 7.35
N PRO A 86 -10.71 -6.05 7.39
CA PRO A 86 -11.02 -4.75 8.01
C PRO A 86 -12.14 -4.03 7.25
N ALA A 87 -13.22 -3.67 7.93
CA ALA A 87 -14.36 -2.97 7.32
C ALA A 87 -13.98 -1.62 6.68
N ALA A 88 -12.96 -0.94 7.21
CA ALA A 88 -12.45 0.29 6.63
C ALA A 88 -11.94 0.12 5.18
N TYR A 89 -11.58 -1.10 4.78
CA TYR A 89 -11.12 -1.41 3.42
C TYR A 89 -12.24 -1.25 2.38
N ASP A 90 -13.51 -1.36 2.80
CA ASP A 90 -14.68 -1.19 1.95
C ASP A 90 -15.14 0.28 1.84
N GLU A 91 -14.51 1.22 2.57
CA GLU A 91 -14.89 2.63 2.53
C GLU A 91 -14.64 3.23 1.14
N PRO A 92 -15.70 3.68 0.43
CA PRO A 92 -15.55 4.05 -0.96
C PRO A 92 -14.75 5.33 -1.21
N GLU A 93 -14.67 6.20 -0.21
CA GLU A 93 -14.02 7.50 -0.26
C GLU A 93 -12.49 7.39 -0.35
N TRP A 94 -11.91 6.26 0.09
CA TRP A 94 -10.46 6.02 0.04
C TRP A 94 -9.89 6.26 -1.36
N LEU A 95 -10.55 5.75 -2.41
CA LEU A 95 -10.06 5.89 -3.79
C LEU A 95 -10.04 7.36 -4.25
N ALA A 96 -11.03 8.15 -3.84
CA ALA A 96 -11.09 9.57 -4.20
C ALA A 96 -10.00 10.37 -3.46
N HIS A 97 -9.80 10.11 -2.17
CA HIS A 97 -8.77 10.79 -1.39
C HIS A 97 -7.36 10.38 -1.83
N PHE A 98 -7.12 9.10 -2.05
CA PHE A 98 -5.86 8.58 -2.59
C PHE A 98 -5.58 9.14 -3.98
N GLY A 99 -6.56 9.09 -4.89
CA GLY A 99 -6.43 9.64 -6.24
C GLY A 99 -6.06 11.12 -6.23
N ARG A 100 -6.67 11.92 -5.36
CA ARG A 100 -6.32 13.35 -5.19
C ARG A 100 -4.87 13.55 -4.71
N VAL A 101 -4.37 12.71 -3.80
CA VAL A 101 -2.96 12.77 -3.36
C VAL A 101 -2.01 12.39 -4.49
N VAL A 102 -2.34 11.37 -5.29
CA VAL A 102 -1.56 10.96 -6.47
C VAL A 102 -1.51 12.05 -7.53
N GLN A 103 -2.65 12.69 -7.84
CA GLN A 103 -2.73 13.81 -8.79
C GLN A 103 -1.85 14.98 -8.32
N ALA A 104 -1.96 15.38 -7.04
CA ALA A 104 -1.14 16.44 -6.48
C ALA A 104 0.37 16.11 -6.50
N HIS A 105 0.76 14.87 -6.20
CA HIS A 105 2.16 14.45 -6.31
C HIS A 105 2.64 14.40 -7.76
N SER A 106 1.77 14.03 -8.70
CA SER A 106 2.11 14.01 -10.12
C SER A 106 2.41 15.41 -10.64
N SER A 107 1.60 16.41 -10.28
CA SER A 107 1.86 17.81 -10.66
C SER A 107 3.12 18.39 -10.01
N PHE A 108 3.36 18.07 -8.73
CA PHE A 108 4.60 18.45 -8.04
C PHE A 108 5.83 17.82 -8.70
N THR A 109 5.81 16.51 -8.95
CA THR A 109 6.90 15.78 -9.61
C THR A 109 7.18 16.33 -11.01
N ALA A 110 6.12 16.69 -11.74
CA ALA A 110 6.26 17.31 -13.06
C ALA A 110 6.95 18.69 -13.02
N HIS A 111 6.66 19.48 -11.98
CA HIS A 111 7.33 20.76 -11.76
C HIS A 111 8.81 20.58 -11.41
N ASP A 112 9.13 19.65 -10.50
CA ASP A 112 10.49 19.33 -10.08
C ASP A 112 11.32 18.81 -11.26
N LEU A 113 10.77 17.87 -12.03
CA LEU A 113 11.44 17.37 -13.22
C LEU A 113 11.65 18.48 -14.26
N GLY A 114 10.65 19.34 -14.46
CA GLY A 114 10.76 20.49 -15.35
C GLY A 114 11.89 21.45 -14.93
N THR A 115 12.02 21.70 -13.63
CA THR A 115 13.13 22.49 -13.06
C THR A 115 14.47 21.81 -13.32
N ALA A 116 14.56 20.49 -13.12
CA ALA A 116 15.79 19.72 -13.33
C ALA A 116 16.24 19.69 -14.80
N ILE A 117 15.31 19.65 -15.76
CA ILE A 117 15.62 19.67 -17.21
C ILE A 117 15.72 21.08 -17.79
N GLY A 118 15.44 22.12 -16.99
CA GLY A 118 15.49 23.53 -17.40
C GLY A 118 14.32 24.01 -18.28
N ARG A 119 13.23 23.24 -18.38
CA ARG A 119 11.99 23.64 -19.06
C ARG A 119 10.77 22.93 -18.47
N PRO A 120 9.56 23.53 -18.51
CA PRO A 120 8.35 22.81 -18.15
C PRO A 120 8.16 21.53 -18.98
N LEU A 121 7.54 20.51 -18.37
CA LEU A 121 7.06 19.34 -19.10
C LEU A 121 5.88 19.70 -20.00
N GLU A 122 5.82 19.05 -21.15
CA GLU A 122 4.79 19.16 -22.18
C GLU A 122 4.03 17.82 -22.33
N PRO A 123 2.83 17.81 -22.93
CA PRO A 123 2.02 16.59 -23.06
C PRO A 123 2.72 15.43 -23.75
N GLY A 124 3.68 15.71 -24.64
CA GLY A 124 4.45 14.69 -25.37
C GLY A 124 5.62 14.09 -24.59
N ASP A 125 5.95 14.61 -23.40
CA ASP A 125 7.06 14.13 -22.60
C ASP A 125 6.71 12.90 -21.73
N VAL A 126 5.41 12.59 -21.55
CA VAL A 126 4.90 11.50 -20.69
C VAL A 126 3.71 10.80 -21.34
N GLU A 127 3.29 9.65 -20.80
CA GLU A 127 2.09 8.98 -21.31
C GLU A 127 0.82 9.83 -21.10
N PRO A 128 -0.21 9.70 -21.96
CA PRO A 128 -1.42 10.53 -21.88
C PRO A 128 -2.13 10.47 -20.52
N TYR A 129 -2.14 9.30 -19.87
CA TYR A 129 -2.74 9.16 -18.55
C TYR A 129 -1.95 9.92 -17.47
N THR A 130 -0.62 9.84 -17.52
CA THR A 130 0.28 10.59 -16.64
C THR A 130 0.07 12.10 -16.83
N TRP A 131 -0.04 12.58 -18.07
CA TRP A 131 -0.36 13.98 -18.35
C TRP A 131 -1.69 14.40 -17.75
N ALA A 132 -2.74 13.59 -17.89
CA ALA A 132 -4.04 13.89 -17.29
C ALA A 132 -3.98 14.01 -15.76
N LEU A 133 -3.21 13.14 -15.08
CA LEU A 133 -2.99 13.25 -13.62
C LEU A 133 -2.29 14.55 -13.22
N ILE A 134 -1.29 14.98 -14.02
CA ILE A 134 -0.59 16.26 -13.81
C ILE A 134 -1.56 17.43 -13.97
N GLU A 135 -2.39 17.44 -15.01
CA GLU A 135 -3.36 18.49 -15.27
C GLU A 135 -4.43 18.58 -14.17
N GLU A 136 -4.95 17.46 -13.69
CA GLU A 136 -5.85 17.44 -12.53
C GLU A 136 -5.13 17.88 -11.25
N GLY A 137 -3.89 17.45 -11.07
CA GLY A 137 -3.02 17.85 -9.96
C GLY A 137 -2.88 19.36 -9.82
N ARG A 138 -2.73 20.08 -10.94
CA ARG A 138 -2.60 21.54 -10.97
C ARG A 138 -3.87 22.29 -10.51
N LYS A 139 -5.03 21.63 -10.51
CA LYS A 139 -6.32 22.21 -10.10
C LYS A 139 -6.62 22.02 -8.61
N ILE A 140 -5.82 21.22 -7.90
CA ILE A 140 -6.05 20.88 -6.50
C ILE A 140 -5.51 21.99 -5.59
N SER A 141 -6.38 22.58 -4.77
CA SER A 141 -5.98 23.54 -3.74
C SER A 141 -5.26 22.84 -2.57
N ALA A 142 -4.46 23.61 -1.83
CA ALA A 142 -3.81 23.12 -0.62
C ALA A 142 -4.81 22.60 0.41
N GLU A 143 -5.97 23.25 0.55
CA GLU A 143 -7.04 22.82 1.44
C GLU A 143 -7.58 21.43 1.05
N HIS A 144 -7.90 21.22 -0.22
CA HIS A 144 -8.37 19.92 -0.70
C HIS A 144 -7.32 18.83 -0.53
N TYR A 145 -6.04 19.15 -0.75
CA TYR A 145 -4.95 18.22 -0.50
C TYR A 145 -4.85 17.83 0.98
N LEU A 146 -4.84 18.82 1.88
CA LEU A 146 -4.76 18.59 3.34
C LEU A 146 -5.97 17.82 3.86
N ALA A 147 -7.17 18.10 3.34
CA ALA A 147 -8.37 17.35 3.67
C ALA A 147 -8.23 15.85 3.30
N SER A 148 -7.74 15.55 2.09
CA SER A 148 -7.47 14.16 1.68
C SER A 148 -6.38 13.50 2.51
N ALA A 149 -5.25 14.19 2.73
CA ALA A 149 -4.16 13.65 3.54
C ALA A 149 -4.63 13.33 4.97
N ASN A 150 -5.37 14.24 5.61
CA ASN A 150 -5.93 14.00 6.95
C ASN A 150 -6.93 12.84 6.97
N TRP A 151 -7.82 12.77 5.97
CA TRP A 151 -8.77 11.66 5.87
C TRP A 151 -8.04 10.31 5.76
N LEU A 152 -7.00 10.20 4.91
CA LEU A 152 -6.21 8.98 4.75
C LEU A 152 -5.47 8.58 6.04
N GLN A 153 -4.99 9.56 6.81
CA GLN A 153 -4.36 9.31 8.11
C GLN A 153 -5.38 8.76 9.14
N ILE A 154 -6.60 9.28 9.14
CA ILE A 154 -7.69 8.74 9.98
C ILE A 154 -8.10 7.33 9.52
N TRP A 155 -8.23 7.13 8.21
CA TRP A 155 -8.53 5.84 7.60
C TRP A 155 -7.49 4.78 7.97
N THR A 156 -6.19 5.13 7.95
CA THR A 156 -5.12 4.22 8.37
C THR A 156 -5.28 3.75 9.81
N ARG A 157 -5.77 4.61 10.73
CA ARG A 157 -6.07 4.21 12.11
C ARG A 157 -7.26 3.25 12.22
N ARG A 158 -8.31 3.47 11.42
CA ARG A 158 -9.47 2.55 11.33
C ARG A 158 -9.10 1.21 10.70
N MET A 159 -8.17 1.21 9.74
CA MET A 159 -7.58 -0.01 9.21
C MET A 159 -6.79 -0.77 10.29
N ALA A 160 -5.90 -0.07 11.00
CA ALA A 160 -5.04 -0.67 12.02
C ALA A 160 -5.82 -1.25 13.21
N SER A 161 -7.00 -0.70 13.56
CA SER A 161 -7.81 -1.20 14.67
C SER A 161 -8.38 -2.61 14.47
N TRP A 162 -8.24 -3.21 13.29
CA TRP A 162 -8.57 -4.63 13.10
C TRP A 162 -7.53 -5.57 13.75
N TRP A 163 -6.28 -5.11 13.90
CA TRP A 163 -5.16 -5.87 14.48
C TRP A 163 -4.95 -5.61 15.98
N THR A 164 -5.77 -4.75 16.59
CA THR A 164 -5.77 -4.48 18.04
C THR A 164 -6.69 -5.44 18.78
#